data_AF-A0A370V5J4-F1
#
_entry.id   AF-A0A370V5J4-F1
#
_cell.length_a   1.000
_cell.length_b   1.000
_cell.length_c   1.000
_cell.angle_alpha   90.00
_cell.angle_beta   90.00
_cell.angle_gamma   90.00
#
_symmetry.space_group_name_H-M   'P 1'
#
loop_
_entity.id
_entity.type
_entity.pdbx_description
1 polymer ?
#
loop_
_entity_poly.entity_id
_entity_poly.type
_entity_poly.pdbx_seq_one_letter_code
_entity_poly.pdbx_strand_id
1 'polypeptide(L)'
;MNSDREYSMNERYTIPSKLSGFSNLPLYMVVAIWGKRNKQLLTTKDVARAFSLTQQQATDVINYIYREGTKYIKSEKTTIFCIINGVKTKLRALKILDVVIIPLPTESNRLKQQRISEQKSRSSVKRNSPEKKDELRVIRQWMCHRRTGETYSKMKNTV
;
A
#
# COMPACT_ATOMS: atom_id res chain seq x y z
N MET A 1 -3.11 27.88 -30.29
CA MET A 1 -3.14 28.11 -28.83
C MET A 1 -2.93 26.76 -28.14
N ASN A 2 -1.68 26.37 -27.92
CA ASN A 2 -1.32 25.18 -27.16
C ASN A 2 -1.06 25.63 -25.73
N SER A 3 -2.03 25.43 -24.84
CA SER A 3 -1.88 25.73 -23.42
C SER A 3 -0.92 24.73 -22.79
N ASP A 4 0.15 25.28 -22.25
CA ASP A 4 1.21 24.62 -21.48
C ASP A 4 0.62 23.71 -20.41
N ARG A 5 0.80 22.40 -20.58
CA ARG A 5 0.55 21.44 -19.51
C ARG A 5 1.83 21.30 -18.70
N GLU A 6 1.98 22.16 -17.70
CA GLU A 6 2.98 21.96 -16.65
C GLU A 6 2.56 20.75 -15.81
N TYR A 7 3.29 19.65 -16.00
CA TYR A 7 3.23 18.45 -15.18
C TYR A 7 4.46 18.43 -14.27
N SER A 8 4.26 18.30 -12.96
CA SER A 8 5.35 18.00 -12.02
C SER A 8 5.74 16.52 -12.21
N MET A 9 6.87 16.30 -12.88
CA MET A 9 7.40 14.97 -13.20
C MET A 9 8.09 14.35 -11.97
N ASN A 10 7.36 13.58 -11.18
CA ASN A 10 7.99 12.47 -10.46
C ASN A 10 8.08 11.32 -11.46
N GLU A 11 9.27 10.75 -11.71
CA GLU A 11 9.60 9.75 -12.76
C GLU A 11 8.72 8.47 -12.81
N ARG A 12 7.67 8.35 -11.99
CA ARG A 12 6.83 7.16 -11.86
C ARG A 12 5.34 7.37 -12.13
N TYR A 13 4.83 8.61 -12.11
CA TYR A 13 3.41 8.91 -12.37
C TYR A 13 3.18 10.42 -12.57
N THR A 14 2.06 10.76 -13.21
CA THR A 14 1.71 12.16 -13.49
C THR A 14 0.55 12.59 -12.59
N ILE A 15 0.67 13.76 -11.96
CA ILE A 15 -0.44 14.37 -11.23
C ILE A 15 -1.11 15.40 -12.14
N PRO A 16 -2.43 15.30 -12.41
CA PRO A 16 -3.15 16.33 -13.14
C PRO A 16 -3.00 17.72 -12.50
N SER A 17 -2.84 18.78 -13.30
CA SER A 17 -2.59 20.15 -12.80
C SER A 17 -3.65 20.65 -11.81
N LYS A 18 -4.90 20.16 -11.91
CA LYS A 18 -5.99 20.45 -10.95
C LYS A 18 -5.72 19.94 -9.53
N LEU A 19 -4.71 19.10 -9.36
CA LEU A 19 -4.31 18.47 -8.09
C LEU A 19 -2.87 18.81 -7.71
N SER A 20 -2.22 19.77 -8.37
CA SER A 20 -0.83 20.16 -8.09
C SER A 20 -0.62 20.54 -6.62
N GLY A 21 -1.59 21.21 -5.99
CA GLY A 21 -1.56 21.56 -4.56
C GLY A 21 -1.57 20.37 -3.59
N PHE A 22 -1.79 19.14 -4.09
CA PHE A 22 -1.76 17.90 -3.30
C PHE A 22 -0.55 17.02 -3.64
N SER A 23 0.44 17.52 -4.38
CA SER A 23 1.65 16.77 -4.75
C SER A 23 2.43 16.21 -3.55
N ASN A 24 2.27 16.83 -2.38
CA ASN A 24 2.94 16.43 -1.13
C ASN A 24 2.25 15.25 -0.44
N LEU A 25 1.06 14.84 -0.89
CA LEU A 25 0.33 13.72 -0.33
C LEU A 25 0.71 12.41 -1.05
N PRO A 26 0.57 11.25 -0.37
CA PRO A 26 0.70 9.96 -1.03
C PRO A 26 -0.28 9.80 -2.20
N LEU A 27 0.14 9.12 -3.26
CA LEU A 27 -0.63 8.94 -4.50
C LEU A 27 -2.08 8.47 -4.25
N TYR A 28 -2.30 7.51 -3.35
CA TYR A 28 -3.63 6.98 -3.06
C TYR A 28 -4.59 8.05 -2.47
N MET A 29 -4.06 9.02 -1.71
CA MET A 29 -4.83 10.16 -1.20
C MET A 29 -5.20 11.11 -2.34
N VAL A 30 -4.24 11.41 -3.22
CA VAL A 30 -4.46 12.28 -4.38
C VAL A 30 -5.52 11.69 -5.31
N VAL A 31 -5.47 10.37 -5.55
CA VAL A 31 -6.48 9.63 -6.33
C VAL A 31 -7.86 9.68 -5.66
N ALA A 32 -7.93 9.52 -4.34
CA ALA A 32 -9.21 9.61 -3.62
C ALA A 32 -9.80 11.02 -3.65
N ILE A 33 -8.97 12.06 -3.46
CA ILE A 33 -9.38 13.47 -3.59
C ILE A 33 -9.92 13.74 -4.99
N TRP A 34 -9.24 13.25 -6.02
CA TRP A 34 -9.68 13.38 -7.40
C TRP A 34 -11.05 12.73 -7.64
N GLY A 35 -11.23 11.48 -7.18
CA GLY A 35 -12.53 10.78 -7.28
C GLY A 35 -13.66 11.53 -6.58
N LYS A 36 -13.41 12.05 -5.37
CA LYS A 36 -14.37 12.85 -4.61
C LYS A 36 -14.73 14.15 -5.34
N ARG A 37 -13.72 14.92 -5.81
CA ARG A 37 -13.93 16.22 -6.48
C ARG A 37 -14.75 16.08 -7.76
N ASN A 38 -14.49 15.02 -8.54
CA ASN A 38 -15.22 14.80 -9.78
C ASN A 38 -16.57 14.10 -9.59
N LYS A 39 -16.90 13.68 -8.36
CA LYS A 39 -18.08 12.84 -8.04
C LYS A 39 -18.15 11.58 -8.94
N GLN A 40 -17.00 11.02 -9.29
CA GLN A 40 -16.87 9.90 -10.22
C GLN A 40 -16.65 8.57 -9.49
N LEU A 41 -17.16 7.50 -10.10
CA LEU A 41 -16.80 6.14 -9.72
C LEU A 41 -15.40 5.84 -10.23
N LEU A 42 -14.48 5.50 -9.33
CA LEU A 42 -13.11 5.19 -9.69
C LEU A 42 -13.02 3.77 -10.24
N THR A 43 -12.72 3.65 -11.53
CA THR A 43 -12.33 2.38 -12.14
C THR A 43 -10.82 2.33 -12.34
N THR A 44 -10.27 1.12 -12.44
CA THR A 44 -8.83 0.93 -12.73
C THR A 44 -8.41 1.66 -14.01
N LYS A 45 -9.25 1.61 -15.06
CA LYS A 45 -8.96 2.24 -16.34
C LYS A 45 -8.90 3.76 -16.23
N ASP A 46 -9.83 4.36 -15.49
CA ASP A 46 -9.91 5.81 -15.32
C ASP A 46 -8.72 6.33 -14.51
N VAL A 47 -8.37 5.64 -13.42
CA VAL A 47 -7.21 6.00 -12.59
C VAL A 47 -5.91 5.83 -13.38
N ALA A 48 -5.75 4.73 -14.11
CA ALA A 48 -4.58 4.49 -14.94
C ALA A 48 -4.39 5.61 -15.98
N ARG A 49 -5.46 6.02 -16.66
CA ARG A 49 -5.43 7.08 -17.67
C ARG A 49 -5.15 8.45 -17.06
N ALA A 50 -5.80 8.78 -15.95
CA ALA A 50 -5.69 10.11 -15.34
C ALA A 50 -4.30 10.37 -14.73
N PHE A 51 -3.65 9.32 -14.21
CA PHE A 51 -2.38 9.44 -13.50
C PHE A 51 -1.19 8.85 -14.27
N SER A 52 -1.39 8.45 -15.53
CA SER A 52 -0.37 7.79 -16.36
C SER A 52 0.25 6.55 -15.69
N LEU A 53 -0.59 5.75 -15.02
CA LEU A 53 -0.18 4.52 -14.33
C LEU A 53 -0.44 3.29 -15.21
N THR A 54 0.28 2.20 -14.93
CA THR A 54 -0.11 0.88 -15.44
C THR A 54 -1.43 0.41 -14.81
N GLN A 55 -2.14 -0.49 -15.48
CA GLN A 55 -3.39 -1.06 -14.94
C GLN A 55 -3.15 -1.79 -13.61
N GLN A 56 -1.99 -2.43 -13.45
CA GLN A 56 -1.60 -3.09 -12.20
C GLN A 56 -1.46 -2.07 -11.07
N GLN A 57 -0.67 -1.01 -11.27
CA GLN A 57 -0.50 0.05 -10.27
C GLN A 57 -1.82 0.72 -9.90
N ALA A 58 -2.68 1.02 -10.88
CA ALA A 58 -4.00 1.58 -10.60
C ALA A 58 -4.87 0.62 -9.78
N THR A 59 -4.77 -0.69 -10.04
CA THR A 59 -5.48 -1.72 -9.26
C THR A 59 -4.96 -1.77 -7.83
N ASP A 60 -3.64 -1.72 -7.64
CA ASP A 60 -3.01 -1.73 -6.32
C ASP A 60 -3.42 -0.49 -5.51
N VAL A 61 -3.44 0.68 -6.14
CA VAL A 61 -3.91 1.93 -5.49
C VAL A 61 -5.37 1.82 -5.07
N ILE A 62 -6.27 1.37 -5.96
CA ILE A 62 -7.70 1.21 -5.62
C ILE A 62 -7.88 0.19 -4.50
N ASN A 63 -7.16 -0.93 -4.54
CA ASN A 63 -7.19 -1.96 -3.51
C ASN A 63 -6.68 -1.42 -2.17
N TYR A 64 -5.61 -0.63 -2.18
CA TYR A 64 -5.06 -0.01 -0.98
C TYR A 64 -6.06 0.96 -0.35
N ILE A 65 -6.67 1.85 -1.14
CA ILE A 65 -7.71 2.78 -0.65
C ILE A 65 -8.82 2.02 0.06
N TYR A 66 -9.31 0.94 -0.55
CA TYR A 66 -10.42 0.16 0.00
C TYR A 66 -10.04 -0.64 1.26
N ARG A 67 -8.83 -1.21 1.31
CA ARG A 67 -8.42 -2.14 2.39
C ARG A 67 -7.75 -1.42 3.56
N GLU A 68 -6.81 -0.54 3.28
CA GLU A 68 -5.93 0.08 4.28
C GLU A 68 -6.16 1.59 4.41
N GLY A 69 -6.68 2.23 3.36
CA GLY A 69 -6.98 3.66 3.36
C GLY A 69 -8.18 4.08 4.22
N THR A 70 -8.92 3.12 4.79
CA THR A 70 -10.18 3.34 5.53
C THR A 70 -10.07 4.31 6.72
N LYS A 71 -8.86 4.42 7.29
CA LYS A 71 -8.58 5.38 8.37
C LYS A 71 -8.78 6.84 7.95
N TYR A 72 -8.50 7.15 6.69
CA TYR A 72 -8.53 8.53 6.17
C TYR A 72 -9.55 8.71 5.05
N ILE A 73 -9.96 7.63 4.40
CA ILE A 73 -10.82 7.66 3.21
C ILE A 73 -12.05 6.80 3.49
N LYS A 74 -13.22 7.41 3.41
CA LYS A 74 -14.50 6.68 3.39
C LYS A 74 -14.84 6.37 1.94
N SER A 75 -14.92 5.08 1.62
CA SER A 75 -15.22 4.60 0.27
C SER A 75 -16.21 3.44 0.26
N GLU A 76 -16.96 3.32 -0.81
CA GLU A 76 -17.92 2.26 -1.04
C GLU A 76 -17.58 1.52 -2.34
N LYS A 77 -17.67 0.19 -2.32
CA LYS A 77 -17.41 -0.64 -3.50
C LYS A 77 -18.70 -0.81 -4.30
N THR A 78 -18.64 -0.52 -5.59
CA THR A 78 -19.78 -0.64 -6.49
C THR A 78 -19.41 -1.51 -7.69
N THR A 79 -20.37 -2.27 -8.21
CA THR A 79 -20.22 -2.97 -9.49
C THR A 79 -21.03 -2.25 -10.53
N ILE A 80 -20.39 -1.85 -11.62
CA ILE A 80 -21.04 -1.26 -12.77
C ILE A 80 -21.03 -2.24 -13.94
N PHE A 81 -22.02 -2.14 -14.81
CA PHE A 81 -22.08 -2.90 -16.04
C PHE A 81 -21.67 -2.00 -17.19
N CYS A 82 -20.67 -2.41 -17.95
CA CYS A 82 -20.21 -1.69 -19.13
C CYS A 82 -20.19 -2.63 -20.34
N ILE A 83 -20.44 -2.09 -21.52
CA ILE A 83 -20.34 -2.83 -22.77
C ILE A 83 -18.93 -2.61 -23.31
N ILE A 84 -18.13 -3.68 -23.40
CA ILE A 84 -16.78 -3.66 -23.96
C ILE A 84 -16.82 -4.59 -25.18
N ASN A 85 -16.51 -4.07 -26.36
CA ASN A 85 -16.52 -4.82 -27.63
C ASN A 85 -17.86 -5.56 -27.87
N GLY A 86 -18.99 -4.93 -27.57
CA GLY A 86 -20.33 -5.50 -27.73
C GLY A 86 -20.75 -6.48 -26.62
N VAL A 87 -19.86 -6.87 -25.71
CA VAL A 87 -20.16 -7.78 -24.61
C VAL A 87 -20.45 -7.01 -23.32
N LYS A 88 -21.57 -7.33 -22.65
CA LYS A 88 -21.87 -6.80 -21.31
C LYS A 88 -20.91 -7.41 -20.29
N THR A 89 -20.07 -6.59 -19.69
CA THR A 89 -19.08 -6.99 -18.70
C THR A 89 -19.33 -6.30 -17.37
N LYS A 90 -19.10 -7.01 -16.26
CA LYS A 90 -19.12 -6.46 -14.90
C LYS A 90 -17.77 -5.82 -14.61
N LEU A 91 -17.77 -4.56 -14.20
CA LEU A 91 -16.58 -3.82 -13.80
C LEU A 91 -16.69 -3.41 -12.33
N ARG A 92 -15.60 -3.61 -11.58
CA ARG A 92 -15.49 -3.15 -10.20
C ARG A 92 -15.10 -1.68 -10.21
N ALA A 93 -15.83 -0.88 -9.45
CA ALA A 93 -15.56 0.52 -9.25
C ALA A 93 -15.56 0.86 -7.75
N LEU A 94 -14.92 1.97 -7.40
CA LEU A 94 -14.84 2.47 -6.04
C LEU A 94 -15.41 3.89 -5.98
N LYS A 95 -16.44 4.09 -5.17
CA LYS A 95 -17.01 5.41 -4.91
C LYS A 95 -16.34 6.02 -3.69
N ILE A 96 -15.78 7.21 -3.83
CA ILE A 96 -15.22 7.94 -2.68
C ILE A 96 -16.32 8.82 -2.09
N LEU A 97 -16.63 8.60 -0.81
CA LEU A 97 -17.63 9.36 -0.08
C LEU A 97 -16.99 10.56 0.61
N ASP A 98 -15.88 10.31 1.30
CA ASP A 98 -15.17 11.36 2.04
C ASP A 98 -13.67 11.07 2.16
N VAL A 99 -12.90 12.14 2.31
CA VAL A 99 -11.44 12.11 2.49
C VAL A 99 -11.07 13.09 3.57
N VAL A 100 -10.53 12.57 4.68
CA VAL A 100 -10.03 13.35 5.80
C VAL A 100 -8.54 13.61 5.56
N ILE A 101 -8.22 14.82 5.13
CA ILE A 101 -6.84 15.28 5.03
C ILE A 101 -6.44 15.78 6.41
N ILE A 102 -5.88 14.89 7.23
CA ILE A 102 -5.18 15.34 8.43
C ILE A 102 -3.87 15.95 7.91
N PRO A 103 -3.58 17.24 8.18
CA PRO A 103 -2.30 17.81 7.79
C PRO A 103 -1.20 16.94 8.41
N LEU A 104 -0.42 16.27 7.54
CA LEU A 104 0.76 15.55 7.99
C LEU A 104 1.63 16.59 8.69
N PRO A 105 2.10 16.32 9.90
CA PRO A 105 2.88 17.31 10.62
C PRO A 105 4.17 17.56 9.82
N THR A 106 4.36 18.80 9.38
CA THR A 106 5.47 19.30 8.56
C THR A 106 6.82 18.75 9.03
N GLU A 107 7.78 18.57 8.12
CA GLU A 107 9.15 18.00 8.28
C GLU A 107 9.82 18.13 9.68
N SER A 108 9.58 19.24 10.41
CA SER A 108 9.85 19.40 11.85
C SER A 108 9.48 18.18 12.73
N ASN A 109 8.37 17.50 12.42
CA ASN A 109 7.88 16.37 13.21
C ASN A 109 8.42 15.01 12.76
N ARG A 110 9.00 14.90 11.56
CA ARG A 110 9.71 13.68 11.12
C ARG A 110 10.96 13.45 11.96
N LEU A 111 11.70 14.52 12.27
CA LEU A 111 12.86 14.46 13.16
C LEU A 111 12.48 14.08 14.60
N LYS A 112 11.32 14.53 15.10
CA LYS A 112 10.79 14.10 16.40
C LYS A 112 10.33 12.64 16.39
N GLN A 113 9.68 12.17 15.33
CA GLN A 113 9.27 10.77 15.19
C GLN A 113 10.45 9.82 15.01
N GLN A 114 11.50 10.22 14.28
CA GLN A 114 12.75 9.47 14.22
C GLN A 114 13.38 9.35 15.61
N ARG A 115 13.50 10.46 16.37
CA ARG A 115 14.00 10.42 17.75
C ARG A 115 13.16 9.56 18.68
N ILE A 116 11.83 9.57 18.56
CA ILE A 116 10.95 8.70 19.35
C ILE A 116 11.09 7.22 18.93
N SER A 117 11.28 6.93 17.64
CA SER A 117 11.51 5.56 17.15
C SER A 117 12.90 5.02 17.51
N GLU A 118 13.92 5.88 17.55
CA GLU A 118 15.29 5.58 17.98
C GLU A 118 15.39 5.42 19.50
N GLN A 119 14.61 6.21 20.27
CA GLN A 119 14.50 6.03 21.72
C GLN A 119 13.68 4.79 22.10
N LYS A 120 12.64 4.45 21.32
CA LYS A 120 11.84 3.22 21.54
C LYS A 120 12.59 1.95 21.11
N SER A 121 13.49 2.05 20.14
CA SER A 121 14.41 0.96 19.78
C SER A 121 15.60 0.83 20.74
N ARG A 122 15.91 1.85 21.56
CA ARG A 122 16.84 1.70 22.70
C ARG A 122 16.21 1.08 23.94
N SER A 123 14.89 1.12 24.11
CA SER A 123 14.21 0.61 25.32
C SER A 123 13.35 -0.65 25.14
N SER A 124 13.62 -1.48 24.11
CA SER A 124 13.17 -2.87 24.13
C SER A 124 14.11 -3.83 23.40
N VAL A 125 15.38 -3.89 23.80
CA VAL A 125 16.17 -5.11 23.60
C VAL A 125 15.74 -6.11 24.67
N LYS A 126 14.54 -6.70 24.50
CA LYS A 126 14.24 -7.96 25.17
C LYS A 126 15.08 -9.00 24.45
N ARG A 127 16.25 -9.29 25.04
CA ARG A 127 17.19 -10.33 24.63
C ARG A 127 16.40 -11.61 24.35
N ASN A 128 16.25 -11.95 23.07
CA ASN A 128 15.83 -13.30 22.71
C ASN A 128 16.94 -14.24 23.18
N SER A 129 16.59 -15.15 24.08
CA SER A 129 17.46 -16.25 24.54
C SER A 129 18.14 -16.91 23.32
N PRO A 130 19.46 -17.18 23.37
CA PRO A 130 20.20 -17.83 22.30
C PRO A 130 19.63 -19.21 21.91
N GLU A 131 18.97 -19.87 22.85
CA GLU A 131 18.46 -21.25 22.75
C GLU A 131 17.46 -21.46 21.60
N LYS A 132 16.58 -20.49 21.32
CA LYS A 132 15.57 -20.62 20.25
C LYS A 132 16.13 -20.50 18.84
N LYS A 133 17.24 -19.76 18.66
CA LYS A 133 17.90 -19.66 17.35
C LYS A 133 18.61 -20.96 17.00
N ASP A 134 19.15 -21.65 18.01
CA ASP A 134 19.84 -22.92 17.83
C ASP A 134 18.85 -24.04 17.46
N GLU A 135 17.65 -24.07 18.05
CA GLU A 135 16.61 -25.05 17.66
C GLU A 135 16.23 -24.97 16.18
N LEU A 136 16.02 -23.75 15.66
CA LEU A 136 15.66 -23.58 14.26
C LEU A 136 16.81 -23.96 13.31
N ARG A 137 18.06 -23.79 13.74
CA ARG A 137 19.23 -24.26 12.98
C ARG A 137 19.28 -25.79 12.93
N VAL A 138 19.07 -26.45 14.06
CA VAL A 138 19.05 -27.93 14.16
C VAL A 138 17.95 -28.52 13.28
N ILE A 139 16.74 -27.96 13.34
CA ILE A 139 15.61 -28.43 12.50
C ILE A 139 15.93 -28.25 11.01
N ARG A 140 16.46 -27.09 10.62
CA ARG A 140 16.84 -26.82 9.21
C ARG A 140 17.88 -27.81 8.73
N GLN A 141 18.90 -28.10 9.55
CA GLN A 141 19.94 -29.06 9.20
C GLN A 141 19.38 -30.48 9.08
N TRP A 142 18.49 -30.89 9.98
CA TRP A 142 17.81 -32.20 9.88
C TRP A 142 16.98 -32.33 8.61
N MET A 143 16.21 -31.29 8.25
CA MET A 143 15.39 -31.29 7.04
C MET A 143 16.19 -31.50 5.75
N CYS A 144 17.43 -31.00 5.69
CA CYS A 144 18.31 -31.17 4.53
C CYS A 144 18.94 -32.56 4.44
N HIS A 145 19.03 -33.31 5.53
CA HIS A 145 19.74 -34.60 5.58
C HIS A 145 18.83 -35.82 5.79
N ARG A 146 17.54 -35.61 6.11
CA ARG A 146 16.60 -36.71 6.39
C ARG A 146 16.32 -37.58 5.16
N ARG A 147 16.09 -38.87 5.39
CA ARG A 147 15.57 -39.79 4.36
C ARG A 147 14.03 -39.88 4.43
N THR A 148 13.40 -40.25 3.32
CA THR A 148 11.94 -40.40 3.24
C THR A 148 11.46 -41.45 4.25
N GLY A 149 10.58 -41.04 5.17
CA GLY A 149 10.03 -41.90 6.22
C GLY A 149 10.55 -41.61 7.65
N GLU A 150 11.58 -40.77 7.79
CA GLU A 150 12.12 -40.40 9.11
C GLU A 150 11.35 -39.24 9.77
N THR A 151 11.18 -39.32 11.09
CA THR A 151 10.56 -38.29 11.93
C THR A 151 11.59 -37.62 12.84
N TYR A 152 11.44 -36.31 13.05
CA TYR A 152 12.34 -35.55 13.93
C TYR A 152 12.03 -35.86 15.39
N SER A 153 12.99 -36.45 16.11
CA SER A 153 12.93 -36.65 17.56
C SER A 153 13.95 -35.75 18.24
N LYS A 154 13.47 -34.83 19.08
CA LYS A 154 14.31 -33.93 19.88
C LYS A 154 14.98 -34.74 20.99
N MET A 155 16.18 -35.26 20.74
CA MET A 155 16.98 -35.89 21.79
C MET A 155 17.25 -34.85 22.89
N LYS A 156 16.79 -35.14 24.11
CA LYS A 156 17.14 -34.36 25.30
C LYS A 156 18.57 -34.72 25.65
N ASN A 157 19.51 -33.79 25.47
CA ASN A 157 20.84 -33.93 26.06
C ASN A 157 20.67 -33.86 27.58
N THR A 158 20.80 -35.01 28.24
CA THR A 158 21.10 -35.06 29.66
C THR A 158 22.57 -34.66 29.81
N VAL A 159 22.81 -33.81 30.81
CA VAL A 159 24.04 -33.08 31.18
C VAL A 159 25.33 -33.86 30.98
#